data_AF-A0A329UB21-F1
#
_entry.id   AF-A0A329UB21-F1
#
_cell.length_a   1.000
_cell.length_b   1.000
_cell.length_c   1.000
_cell.angle_alpha   90.00
_cell.angle_beta   90.00
_cell.angle_gamma   90.00
#
_symmetry.space_group_name_H-M   'P 1'
#
loop_
_entity.id
_entity.type
_entity.pdbx_description
1 polymer ?
#
loop_
_entity_poly.entity_id
_entity_poly.type
_entity_poly.pdbx_seq_one_letter_code
_entity_poly.pdbx_strand_id
1 'polypeptide(L)'
;MAKAAQVVLLENEYYLIKAPNGKVLEVKNFNTENGAAIRLWDYAGHPWQQWKFVDAGDGRWRIENRFTGKMIDLALGGVVEGTWLHQWSRTSGLSQCWALEPTRGGRTRIRNVLADKYIDLVGMNTANGAQAQIWNYVSGGNQEWNLVRVDADAKQTFARPEEARDPEPTPSQRKHQNDLVRKLNNAGKGRAARKG
;
A
#
# COMPACT_ATOMS: atom_id res chain seq x y z
N MET A 1 9.41 34.98 -2.10
CA MET A 1 9.71 33.57 -1.76
C MET A 1 8.40 32.81 -1.75
N ALA A 2 8.24 31.77 -2.58
CA ALA A 2 7.02 30.96 -2.55
C ALA A 2 7.03 30.09 -1.29
N LYS A 3 5.98 30.24 -0.45
CA LYS A 3 5.76 29.40 0.73
C LYS A 3 5.56 27.98 0.21
N ALA A 4 6.40 27.02 0.64
CA ALA A 4 6.18 25.62 0.32
C ALA A 4 4.79 25.24 0.84
N ALA A 5 3.95 24.67 -0.02
CA ALA A 5 2.63 24.21 0.39
C ALA A 5 2.81 23.03 1.36
N GLN A 6 2.48 23.25 2.63
CA GLN A 6 2.48 22.19 3.62
C GLN A 6 1.28 21.28 3.36
N VAL A 7 1.48 19.96 3.36
CA VAL A 7 0.38 19.01 3.36
C VAL A 7 -0.46 19.27 4.61
N VAL A 8 -1.72 19.64 4.41
CA VAL A 8 -2.69 19.75 5.50
C VAL A 8 -3.23 18.35 5.77
N LEU A 9 -2.79 17.78 6.89
CA LEU A 9 -3.32 16.52 7.39
C LEU A 9 -4.62 16.80 8.13
N LEU A 10 -5.65 16.04 7.78
CA LEU A 10 -6.97 16.11 8.39
C LEU A 10 -7.07 15.00 9.43
N GLU A 11 -7.68 15.32 10.56
CA GLU A 11 -7.93 14.35 11.61
C GLU A 11 -8.85 13.23 11.09
N ASN A 12 -8.60 12.00 11.54
CA ASN A 12 -9.39 10.81 11.18
C ASN A 12 -9.40 10.40 9.70
N GLU A 13 -8.62 11.07 8.84
CA GLU A 13 -8.41 10.67 7.45
C GLU A 13 -7.22 9.70 7.31
N TYR A 14 -7.23 8.94 6.23
CA TYR A 14 -6.14 8.03 5.86
C TYR A 14 -5.36 8.55 4.66
N TYR A 15 -4.08 8.21 4.61
CA TYR A 15 -3.13 8.70 3.63
C TYR A 15 -2.25 7.57 3.12
N LEU A 16 -1.78 7.71 1.89
CA LEU A 16 -0.69 6.94 1.31
C LEU A 16 0.62 7.69 1.53
N ILE A 17 1.67 6.99 1.93
CA ILE A 17 3.05 7.49 1.87
C ILE A 17 3.63 6.99 0.54
N LYS A 18 3.48 7.79 -0.51
CA LYS A 18 3.68 7.40 -1.91
C LYS A 18 5.04 7.88 -2.43
N ALA A 19 5.86 6.97 -2.93
CA ALA A 19 7.10 7.29 -3.61
C ALA A 19 6.83 7.98 -4.97
N PRO A 20 7.80 8.70 -5.56
CA PRO A 20 7.62 9.38 -6.84
C PRO A 20 7.19 8.48 -8.00
N ASN A 21 7.56 7.20 -7.96
CA ASN A 21 7.20 6.22 -9.00
C ASN A 21 5.80 5.61 -8.84
N GLY A 22 5.01 6.07 -7.87
CA GLY A 22 3.63 5.65 -7.70
C GLY A 22 3.39 4.56 -6.64
N LYS A 23 4.45 3.88 -6.21
CA LYS A 23 4.39 2.84 -5.17
C LYS A 23 4.23 3.44 -3.78
N VAL A 24 3.80 2.66 -2.80
CA VAL A 24 3.46 3.12 -1.46
C VAL A 24 4.17 2.30 -0.37
N LEU A 25 4.41 2.92 0.78
CA LEU A 25 4.83 2.20 1.97
C LEU A 25 3.68 1.32 2.50
N GLU A 26 4.01 0.10 2.86
CA GLU A 26 3.09 -0.88 3.41
C GLU A 26 3.70 -1.70 4.55
N VAL A 27 2.84 -2.31 5.36
CA VAL A 27 3.24 -3.41 6.24
C VAL A 27 3.41 -4.68 5.40
N LYS A 28 4.61 -5.27 5.44
CA LYS A 28 4.96 -6.44 4.64
C LYS A 28 4.04 -7.62 4.96
N ASN A 29 3.51 -8.23 3.90
CA ASN A 29 2.73 -9.46 3.96
C ASN A 29 1.56 -9.39 4.95
N PHE A 30 0.85 -8.24 5.05
CA PHE A 30 -0.33 -8.06 5.91
C PHE A 30 -0.11 -8.53 7.37
N ASN A 31 1.15 -8.56 7.81
CA ASN A 31 1.52 -9.15 9.07
C ASN A 31 1.04 -8.24 10.20
N THR A 32 0.33 -8.79 11.19
CA THR A 32 -0.27 -8.05 12.31
C THR A 32 0.65 -7.91 13.52
N GLU A 33 1.79 -8.60 13.50
CA GLU A 33 2.71 -8.71 14.62
C GLU A 33 3.62 -7.50 14.76
N ASN A 34 4.05 -7.27 15.99
CA ASN A 34 5.17 -6.39 16.29
C ASN A 34 6.42 -6.90 15.57
N GLY A 35 7.20 -5.99 14.99
CA GLY A 35 8.39 -6.33 14.22
C GLY A 35 8.13 -6.59 12.73
N ALA A 36 6.87 -6.51 12.26
CA ALA A 36 6.61 -6.62 10.83
C ALA A 36 7.29 -5.48 10.06
N ALA A 37 8.07 -5.83 9.04
CA ALA A 37 8.85 -4.87 8.27
C ALA A 37 7.95 -3.91 7.47
N ILE A 38 8.41 -2.66 7.34
CA ILE A 38 7.84 -1.69 6.40
C ILE A 38 8.61 -1.75 5.08
N ARG A 39 7.90 -1.79 3.96
CA ARG A 39 8.49 -1.85 2.62
C ARG A 39 7.72 -1.03 1.61
N LEU A 40 8.32 -0.80 0.45
CA LEU A 40 7.65 -0.26 -0.73
C LEU A 40 6.98 -1.37 -1.54
N TRP A 41 5.76 -1.11 -2.01
CA TRP A 41 5.02 -2.01 -2.88
C TRP A 41 4.04 -1.26 -3.80
N ASP A 42 3.57 -1.93 -4.84
CA ASP A 42 2.47 -1.41 -5.66
C ASP A 42 1.22 -1.20 -4.81
N TYR A 43 0.54 -0.07 -5.06
CA TYR A 43 -0.70 0.22 -4.39
C TYR A 43 -1.82 -0.66 -4.94
N ALA A 44 -2.46 -1.42 -4.06
CA ALA A 44 -3.53 -2.36 -4.35
C ALA A 44 -4.81 -2.05 -3.54
N GLY A 45 -4.91 -0.86 -2.95
CA GLY A 45 -6.12 -0.43 -2.25
C GLY A 45 -6.31 -1.04 -0.86
N HIS A 46 -5.32 -1.78 -0.37
CA HIS A 46 -5.44 -2.52 0.87
C HIS A 46 -5.21 -1.64 2.12
N PRO A 47 -5.84 -1.95 3.26
CA PRO A 47 -5.72 -1.14 4.47
C PRO A 47 -4.31 -1.15 5.07
N TRP A 48 -3.50 -2.21 4.87
CA TRP A 48 -2.12 -2.25 5.36
C TRP A 48 -1.16 -1.32 4.59
N GLN A 49 -1.64 -0.67 3.53
CA GLN A 49 -0.93 0.33 2.73
C GLN A 49 -1.37 1.77 3.04
N GLN A 50 -2.23 1.94 4.05
CA GLN A 50 -2.88 3.20 4.39
C GLN A 50 -2.54 3.58 5.82
N TRP A 51 -2.31 4.87 6.03
CA TRP A 51 -1.71 5.40 7.24
C TRP A 51 -2.54 6.56 7.77
N LYS A 52 -2.79 6.58 9.08
CA LYS A 52 -3.36 7.71 9.79
C LYS A 52 -2.22 8.44 10.51
N PHE A 53 -2.18 9.76 10.35
CA PHE A 53 -1.24 10.60 11.09
C PHE A 53 -1.91 11.05 12.39
N VAL A 54 -1.42 10.54 13.52
CA VAL A 54 -1.95 10.81 14.85
C VAL A 54 -1.07 11.85 15.53
N ASP A 55 -1.66 12.92 16.06
CA ASP A 55 -0.91 13.97 16.75
C ASP A 55 -0.11 13.38 17.94
N ALA A 56 1.15 13.76 18.00
CA ALA A 56 2.09 13.39 19.06
C ALA A 56 2.55 14.60 19.89
N GLY A 57 1.98 15.78 19.66
CA GLY A 57 2.34 17.03 20.32
C GLY A 57 3.56 17.72 19.68
N ASP A 58 3.66 19.04 19.87
CA ASP A 58 4.76 19.87 19.37
C ASP A 58 5.00 19.75 17.85
N GLY A 59 3.92 19.58 17.08
CA GLY A 59 3.99 19.43 15.63
C GLY A 59 4.56 18.09 15.15
N ARG A 60 4.62 17.09 16.05
CA ARG A 60 5.10 15.72 15.76
C ARG A 60 3.91 14.80 15.49
N TRP A 61 4.18 13.71 14.78
CA TRP A 61 3.19 12.72 14.40
C TRP A 61 3.62 11.32 14.77
N ARG A 62 2.66 10.49 15.18
CA ARG A 62 2.76 9.03 15.05
C ARG A 62 2.08 8.62 13.75
N ILE A 63 2.63 7.63 13.06
CA ILE A 63 2.10 7.15 11.78
C ILE A 63 1.50 5.76 12.00
N GLU A 64 0.19 5.71 12.14
CA GLU A 64 -0.58 4.53 12.49
C GLU A 64 -1.06 3.80 11.24
N ASN A 65 -0.85 2.48 11.17
CA ASN A 65 -1.38 1.67 10.08
C ASN A 65 -2.88 1.43 10.22
N ARG A 66 -3.65 1.66 9.16
CA ARG A 66 -5.11 1.47 9.17
C ARG A 66 -5.53 0.03 9.48
N PHE A 67 -4.76 -0.97 9.06
CA PHE A 67 -5.12 -2.37 9.24
C PHE A 67 -4.81 -2.88 10.64
N THR A 68 -3.66 -2.50 11.21
CA THR A 68 -3.17 -3.10 12.46
C THR A 68 -3.30 -2.20 13.69
N GLY A 69 -3.53 -0.90 13.51
CA GLY A 69 -3.48 0.10 14.59
C GLY A 69 -2.09 0.31 15.19
N LYS A 70 -1.04 -0.23 14.57
CA LYS A 70 0.35 -0.13 15.02
C LYS A 70 1.07 1.02 14.34
N MET A 71 2.15 1.48 14.97
CA MET A 71 2.89 2.66 14.54
C MET A 71 4.12 2.28 13.71
N ILE A 72 4.48 3.09 12.72
CA ILE A 72 5.83 3.04 12.15
C ILE A 72 6.84 3.40 13.25
N ASP A 73 7.78 2.51 13.49
CA ASP A 73 8.77 2.56 14.57
C ASP A 73 10.17 2.22 14.05
N LEU A 74 11.20 2.71 14.77
CA LEU A 74 12.58 2.30 14.54
C LEU A 74 12.87 0.99 15.24
N ALA A 75 13.35 -0.01 14.51
CA ALA A 75 13.69 -1.31 15.09
C ALA A 75 14.65 -1.15 16.27
N LEU A 76 14.25 -1.67 17.44
CA LEU A 76 14.98 -1.59 18.70
C LEU A 76 15.34 -0.16 19.15
N GLY A 77 14.66 0.87 18.63
CA GLY A 77 14.99 2.27 18.88
C GLY A 77 16.35 2.70 18.31
N GLY A 78 16.90 1.97 17.32
CA GLY A 78 18.19 2.29 16.72
C GLY A 78 18.21 3.66 16.05
N VAL A 79 19.34 4.38 16.14
CA VAL A 79 19.48 5.76 15.62
C VAL A 79 20.55 5.91 14.53
N VAL A 80 21.19 4.80 14.17
CA VAL A 80 22.23 4.76 13.14
C VAL A 80 21.62 4.64 11.74
N GLU A 81 22.37 5.08 10.74
CA GLU A 81 22.00 4.86 9.34
C GLU A 81 21.79 3.37 9.07
N GLY A 82 20.74 3.06 8.31
CA GLY A 82 20.35 1.68 8.03
C GLY A 82 19.50 1.01 9.11
N THR A 83 19.14 1.73 10.18
CA THR A 83 18.15 1.19 11.12
C THR A 83 16.83 0.95 10.38
N TRP A 84 16.31 -0.27 10.49
CA TRP A 84 15.08 -0.67 9.81
C TRP A 84 13.83 -0.02 10.39
N LEU A 85 12.86 0.25 9.52
CA LEU A 85 11.49 0.52 9.94
C LEU A 85 10.72 -0.78 10.09
N HIS A 86 10.00 -0.88 11.20
CA HIS A 86 9.00 -1.92 11.44
C HIS A 86 7.72 -1.30 11.98
N GLN A 87 6.65 -2.08 12.09
CA GLN A 87 5.52 -1.68 12.92
C GLN A 87 5.71 -2.17 14.36
N TRP A 88 5.22 -1.38 15.31
CA TRP A 88 5.14 -1.79 16.70
C TRP A 88 3.92 -1.16 17.39
N SER A 89 3.37 -1.84 18.40
CA SER A 89 2.35 -1.25 19.28
C SER A 89 2.79 0.13 19.80
N ARG A 90 1.83 1.03 20.01
CA ARG A 90 2.12 2.40 20.46
C ARG A 90 2.95 2.40 21.74
N THR A 91 4.00 3.20 21.76
CA THR A 91 4.82 3.51 22.94
C THR A 91 4.88 5.02 23.19
N SER A 92 5.40 5.41 24.35
CA SER A 92 5.75 6.80 24.66
C SER A 92 7.09 7.25 24.06
N GLY A 93 7.84 6.33 23.44
CA GLY A 93 9.19 6.58 22.93
C GLY A 93 9.20 7.46 21.67
N LEU A 94 10.29 8.22 21.50
CA LEU A 94 10.49 9.09 20.35
C LEU A 94 10.82 8.33 19.05
N SER A 95 11.11 7.03 19.13
CA SER A 95 11.30 6.16 17.96
C SER A 95 10.06 6.08 17.07
N GLN A 96 8.88 6.35 17.62
CA GLN A 96 7.60 6.39 16.90
C GLN A 96 7.14 7.82 16.55
N CYS A 97 7.94 8.84 16.85
CA CYS A 97 7.59 10.23 16.61
C CYS A 97 8.30 10.75 15.36
N TRP A 98 7.55 11.39 14.47
CA TRP A 98 7.99 11.82 13.16
C TRP A 98 7.64 13.29 12.92
N ALA A 99 8.57 14.05 12.34
CA ALA A 99 8.37 15.40 11.85
C ALA A 99 8.18 15.37 10.33
N LEU A 100 7.24 16.19 9.84
CA LEU A 100 6.95 16.31 8.40
C LEU A 100 7.56 17.59 7.87
N GLU A 101 8.48 17.45 6.92
CA GLU A 101 9.21 18.57 6.35
C GLU A 101 8.87 18.76 4.88
N PRO A 102 8.10 19.79 4.52
CA PRO A 102 7.77 20.07 3.14
C PRO A 102 9.02 20.51 2.36
N THR A 103 9.13 20.02 1.13
CA THR A 103 10.17 20.39 0.17
C THR A 103 9.66 21.49 -0.76
N ARG A 104 10.56 22.20 -1.45
CA ARG A 104 10.18 23.18 -2.47
C ARG A 104 9.42 22.57 -3.65
N GLY A 105 9.62 21.28 -3.91
CA GLY A 105 8.93 20.53 -4.97
C GLY A 105 7.55 20.01 -4.60
N GLY A 106 7.01 20.38 -3.44
CA GLY A 106 5.69 19.93 -2.97
C GLY A 106 5.65 18.51 -2.40
N ARG A 107 6.79 17.82 -2.33
CA ARG A 107 6.96 16.54 -1.61
C ARG A 107 7.25 16.76 -0.13
N THR A 108 7.20 15.71 0.66
CA THR A 108 7.47 15.71 2.10
C THR A 108 8.62 14.77 2.44
N ARG A 109 9.56 15.22 3.27
CA ARG A 109 10.50 14.34 3.97
C ARG A 109 9.94 14.01 5.35
N ILE A 110 10.05 12.75 5.75
CA ILE A 110 9.50 12.27 7.03
C ILE A 110 10.69 11.94 7.92
N ARG A 111 10.98 12.81 8.90
CA ARG A 111 12.15 12.70 9.79
C ARG A 111 11.76 12.08 11.11
N ASN A 112 12.50 11.08 11.55
CA ASN A 112 12.35 10.55 12.90
C ASN A 112 12.89 11.55 13.93
N VAL A 113 12.12 11.78 15.00
CA VAL A 113 12.47 12.75 16.05
C VAL A 113 13.62 12.25 16.94
N LEU A 114 13.73 10.95 17.19
CA LEU A 114 14.81 10.37 18.00
C LEU A 114 16.16 10.38 17.26
N ALA A 115 16.15 9.95 16.00
CA ALA A 115 17.38 9.68 15.25
C ALA A 115 17.88 10.86 14.39
N ASP A 116 17.05 11.89 14.20
CA ASP A 116 17.27 13.01 13.29
C ASP A 116 17.59 12.57 11.84
N LYS A 117 16.91 11.50 11.39
CA LYS A 117 17.10 10.85 10.08
C LYS A 117 15.78 10.60 9.39
N TYR A 118 15.82 10.41 8.08
CA TYR A 118 14.63 10.39 7.23
C TYR A 118 14.27 8.98 6.82
N ILE A 119 12.97 8.72 6.64
CA ILE A 119 12.51 7.49 5.98
C ILE A 119 13.12 7.41 4.58
N ASP A 120 13.83 6.32 4.34
CA ASP A 120 14.68 6.06 3.20
C ASP A 120 14.42 4.65 2.65
N LEU A 121 14.55 4.46 1.34
CA LEU A 121 14.59 3.13 0.72
C LEU A 121 16.02 2.74 0.41
N VAL A 122 16.41 1.55 0.88
CA VAL A 122 17.78 1.01 0.76
C VAL A 122 18.28 1.09 -0.68
N GLY A 123 19.48 1.64 -0.85
CA GLY A 123 20.18 1.67 -2.13
C GLY A 123 19.43 2.42 -3.23
N MET A 124 18.56 3.36 -2.86
CA MET A 124 17.66 4.07 -3.78
C MET A 124 16.74 3.13 -4.57
N ASN A 125 16.54 1.91 -4.08
CA ASN A 125 15.72 0.92 -4.76
C ASN A 125 14.25 1.28 -4.62
N THR A 126 13.58 1.51 -5.75
CA THR A 126 12.15 1.81 -5.80
C THR A 126 11.33 0.64 -6.36
N ALA A 127 11.87 -0.57 -6.42
CA ALA A 127 11.14 -1.77 -6.82
C ALA A 127 10.24 -2.29 -5.69
N ASN A 128 9.29 -3.17 -6.04
CA ASN A 128 8.51 -3.90 -5.04
C ASN A 128 9.45 -4.70 -4.14
N GLY A 129 9.23 -4.60 -2.83
CA GLY A 129 10.05 -5.30 -1.85
C GLY A 129 11.19 -4.47 -1.28
N ALA A 130 11.46 -3.28 -1.82
CA ALA A 130 12.45 -2.38 -1.24
C ALA A 130 12.09 -2.06 0.22
N GLN A 131 12.98 -2.44 1.14
CA GLN A 131 12.74 -2.27 2.57
C GLN A 131 13.01 -0.82 2.98
N ALA A 132 12.21 -0.31 3.92
CA ALA A 132 12.39 1.02 4.46
C ALA A 132 13.36 1.02 5.64
N GLN A 133 14.25 2.00 5.67
CA GLN A 133 15.22 2.27 6.73
C GLN A 133 15.22 3.77 7.07
N ILE A 134 16.03 4.18 8.05
CA ILE A 134 16.40 5.59 8.21
C ILE A 134 17.80 5.87 7.69
N TRP A 135 17.97 7.04 7.08
CA TRP A 135 19.26 7.52 6.59
C TRP A 135 19.36 9.04 6.72
N ASN A 136 20.59 9.58 6.71
CA ASN A 136 20.77 11.02 6.56
C ASN A 136 20.20 11.50 5.22
N TYR A 137 19.81 12.77 5.14
CA TYR A 137 19.33 13.30 3.86
C TYR A 137 20.47 13.39 2.86
N VAL A 138 20.32 12.74 1.71
CA VAL A 138 21.31 12.72 0.62
C VAL A 138 20.75 13.27 -0.69
N SER A 139 19.64 14.03 -0.63
CA SER A 139 18.95 14.60 -1.81
C SER A 139 18.48 13.57 -2.84
N GLY A 140 18.23 12.34 -2.40
CA GLY A 140 17.70 11.26 -3.23
C GLY A 140 16.16 11.25 -3.27
N GLY A 141 15.59 10.89 -4.43
CA GLY A 141 14.13 10.73 -4.58
C GLY A 141 13.53 9.61 -3.73
N ASN A 142 14.37 8.73 -3.19
CA ASN A 142 14.01 7.64 -2.26
C ASN A 142 13.73 8.12 -0.82
N GLN A 143 13.87 9.43 -0.54
CA GLN A 143 13.65 10.05 0.78
C GLN A 143 12.53 11.10 0.76
N GLU A 144 11.87 11.30 -0.39
CA GLU A 144 10.84 12.30 -0.59
C GLU A 144 9.52 11.64 -1.02
N TRP A 145 8.47 11.93 -0.27
CA TRP A 145 7.20 11.23 -0.34
C TRP A 145 6.06 12.19 -0.70
N ASN A 146 5.12 11.71 -1.49
CA ASN A 146 3.81 12.33 -1.66
C ASN A 146 2.88 11.78 -0.59
N LEU A 147 2.33 12.64 0.26
CA LEU A 147 1.28 12.27 1.19
C LEU A 147 -0.06 12.49 0.50
N VAL A 148 -0.68 11.39 0.06
CA VAL A 148 -1.92 11.44 -0.73
C VAL A 148 -3.06 10.95 0.13
N ARG A 149 -4.07 11.79 0.36
CA ARG A 149 -5.28 11.37 1.07
C ARG A 149 -5.96 10.22 0.32
N VAL A 150 -6.41 9.22 1.06
CA VAL A 150 -7.23 8.12 0.54
C VAL A 150 -8.66 8.64 0.49
N ASP A 151 -9.16 8.92 -0.71
CA ASP A 151 -10.54 9.35 -0.88
C ASP A 151 -11.49 8.19 -0.55
N ALA A 152 -12.41 8.41 0.40
CA ALA A 152 -13.46 7.43 0.71
C ALA A 152 -14.43 7.18 -0.47
N ASP A 153 -14.55 8.17 -1.36
CA ASP A 153 -15.48 8.19 -2.50
C ASP A 153 -14.81 7.89 -3.86
N ALA A 154 -13.49 7.73 -3.90
CA ALA A 154 -12.83 7.18 -5.07
C ALA A 154 -13.22 5.71 -5.16
N LYS A 155 -14.35 5.43 -5.83
CA LYS A 155 -14.67 4.10 -6.34
C LYS A 155 -13.38 3.51 -6.85
N GLN A 156 -12.93 2.44 -6.18
CA GLN A 156 -11.83 1.61 -6.60
C GLN A 156 -12.13 1.13 -8.03
N THR A 157 -11.75 1.92 -9.03
CA THR A 157 -11.57 1.45 -10.39
C THR A 157 -10.22 0.73 -10.43
N PHE A 158 -10.11 -0.33 -9.63
CA PHE A 158 -9.44 -1.49 -10.16
C PHE A 158 -10.34 -1.95 -11.29
N ALA A 159 -10.07 -1.47 -12.50
CA ALA A 159 -10.31 -2.30 -13.65
C ALA A 159 -9.54 -3.59 -13.38
N ARG A 160 -10.25 -4.58 -12.82
CA ARG A 160 -9.97 -5.99 -13.08
C ARG A 160 -9.61 -6.02 -14.57
N PRO A 161 -8.44 -6.54 -14.99
CA PRO A 161 -8.18 -6.77 -16.40
C PRO A 161 -9.45 -7.38 -16.93
N GLU A 162 -10.09 -6.71 -17.87
CA GLU A 162 -11.28 -7.22 -18.52
C GLU A 162 -10.86 -8.61 -18.99
N GLU A 163 -11.28 -9.64 -18.26
CA GLU A 163 -11.33 -10.99 -18.80
C GLU A 163 -12.12 -10.76 -20.06
N ALA A 164 -11.42 -10.82 -21.20
CA ALA A 164 -12.02 -10.71 -22.50
C ALA A 164 -13.23 -11.61 -22.43
N ARG A 165 -14.42 -11.01 -22.39
CA ARG A 165 -15.65 -11.79 -22.48
C ARG A 165 -15.50 -12.48 -23.82
N ASP A 166 -15.40 -13.80 -23.80
CA ASP A 166 -15.37 -14.58 -25.02
C ASP A 166 -16.44 -14.01 -25.94
N PRO A 167 -16.10 -13.63 -27.19
CA PRO A 167 -17.06 -13.00 -28.07
C PRO A 167 -18.30 -13.86 -28.12
N GLU A 168 -19.47 -13.22 -27.92
CA GLU A 168 -20.74 -13.92 -27.92
C GLU A 168 -20.82 -14.82 -29.16
N PRO A 169 -21.11 -16.12 -29.03
CA PRO A 169 -21.16 -17.00 -30.17
C PRO A 169 -22.15 -16.44 -31.19
N THR A 170 -21.68 -16.33 -32.44
CA THR A 170 -22.50 -15.89 -33.56
C THR A 170 -23.78 -16.72 -33.64
N PRO A 171 -24.87 -16.22 -34.27
CA PRO A 171 -26.11 -16.98 -34.41
C PRO A 171 -25.91 -18.39 -34.99
N SER A 172 -24.92 -18.56 -35.87
CA SER A 172 -24.51 -19.87 -36.43
C SER A 172 -23.89 -20.79 -35.36
N GLN A 173 -22.99 -20.26 -34.53
CA GLN A 173 -22.34 -21.01 -33.45
C GLN A 173 -23.34 -21.38 -32.34
N ARG A 174 -24.28 -20.48 -32.01
CA ARG A 174 -25.39 -20.78 -31.07
C ARG A 174 -26.27 -21.92 -31.57
N LYS A 175 -26.59 -21.95 -32.86
CA LYS A 175 -27.37 -23.05 -33.46
C LYS A 175 -26.64 -24.38 -33.36
N HIS A 176 -25.35 -24.40 -33.72
CA HIS A 176 -24.54 -25.62 -33.63
C HIS A 176 -24.40 -26.14 -32.18
N GLN A 177 -24.24 -25.23 -31.21
CA GLN A 177 -24.15 -25.57 -29.80
C GLN A 177 -25.48 -26.14 -29.26
N ASN A 178 -26.62 -25.56 -29.63
CA ASN A 178 -27.94 -26.07 -29.25
C ASN A 178 -28.22 -27.46 -29.85
N ASP A 179 -27.76 -27.72 -31.07
CA ASP A 179 -27.90 -29.02 -31.72
C ASP A 179 -27.02 -30.09 -31.06
N LEU A 180 -25.81 -29.74 -30.63
CA LEU A 180 -24.92 -30.61 -29.85
C LEU A 180 -25.51 -30.97 -28.48
N VAL A 181 -26.04 -29.99 -27.76
CA VAL A 181 -26.68 -30.21 -26.45
C VAL A 181 -27.92 -31.10 -26.59
N ARG A 182 -28.73 -30.92 -27.64
CA ARG A 182 -29.88 -31.80 -27.93
C ARG A 182 -29.44 -33.23 -28.24
N LYS A 183 -28.35 -33.42 -29.01
CA LYS A 183 -27.81 -34.76 -29.32
C LYS A 183 -27.26 -35.46 -28.07
N LEU A 184 -26.56 -34.74 -27.20
CA LEU A 184 -26.02 -35.28 -25.94
C LEU A 184 -27.15 -35.68 -24.96
N ASN A 185 -28.18 -34.85 -24.84
CA ASN A 185 -29.33 -35.15 -23.98
C ASN A 185 -30.17 -36.35 -24.48
N ASN A 186 -30.19 -36.59 -25.78
CA ASN A 186 -30.84 -37.77 -26.36
C ASN A 186 -29.97 -39.03 -26.27
N ALA A 187 -28.64 -38.91 -26.30
CA ALA A 187 -27.72 -40.04 -26.11
C ALA A 187 -27.73 -40.58 -24.66
N GLY A 188 -28.01 -39.72 -23.67
CA GLY A 188 -28.11 -40.11 -22.25
C GLY A 188 -29.36 -40.95 -21.90
N LYS A 189 -30.45 -40.84 -22.67
CA LYS A 189 -31.69 -41.61 -22.41
C LYS A 189 -31.67 -43.05 -22.95
N GLY A 190 -30.66 -43.41 -23.75
CA GLY A 190 -30.54 -44.75 -24.34
C GLY A 190 -29.78 -45.79 -23.51
N ARG A 191 -29.12 -45.40 -22.39
CA ARG A 191 -28.25 -46.31 -21.61
C ARG A 191 -28.85 -46.82 -20.28
N ALA A 192 -30.04 -46.39 -19.91
CA ALA A 192 -30.71 -46.83 -18.67
C ALA A 192 -31.70 -48.00 -18.86
N ALA A 193 -31.73 -48.65 -20.03
CA ALA A 193 -32.59 -49.78 -20.33
C ALA A 193 -31.80 -50.95 -20.95
N ARG A 194 -30.82 -51.49 -20.23
CA ARG A 194 -30.29 -52.86 -20.44
C ARG A 194 -29.33 -53.25 -19.32
N LYS A 195 -29.87 -54.01 -18.36
CA LYS A 195 -29.28 -54.91 -17.35
C LYS A 195 -30.34 -54.96 -16.22
N GLY A 196 -31.18 -55.98 -16.09
CA GLY A 196 -30.92 -57.40 -16.36
C GLY A 196 -29.97 -57.89 -15.28
#